data_AF-A0A088T2P6-F1
#
_entry.id   AF-A0A088T2P6-F1
#
_cell.length_a   1.000
_cell.length_b   1.000
_cell.length_c   1.000
_cell.angle_alpha   90.00
_cell.angle_beta   90.00
_cell.angle_gamma   90.00
#
_symmetry.space_group_name_H-M   'P 1'
#
loop_
_entity.id
_entity.type
_entity.pdbx_description
1 polymer ?
#
loop_
_entity_poly.entity_id
_entity_poly.type
_entity_poly.pdbx_seq_one_letter_code
_entity_poly.pdbx_strand_id
1 'polypeptide(L)'
;MSKILKIGGIIAAVAAVVYLFFIFFVSPAAANDPETQTVSYFDNITEDDVCEKHFNSETVSFCEVFKTNLEDKIFTYELVSSGSNIVATITIDDVSDDFTVSFIVEANTGISGFFHSSNYYIDTIE
;
A
#
# COMPACT_ATOMS: atom_id res chain seq x y z
N MET A 1 31.92 -7.51 -32.33
CA MET A 1 31.45 -6.74 -31.14
C MET A 1 32.53 -6.82 -30.08
N SER A 2 33.13 -5.69 -29.67
CA SER A 2 34.23 -5.69 -28.69
C SER A 2 33.73 -6.26 -27.36
N LYS A 3 34.62 -6.90 -26.58
CA LYS A 3 34.26 -7.52 -25.29
C LYS A 3 33.59 -6.52 -24.33
N ILE A 4 33.93 -5.24 -24.46
CA ILE A 4 33.39 -4.13 -23.67
C ILE A 4 31.93 -3.84 -24.03
N LEU A 5 31.57 -3.86 -25.32
CA LEU A 5 30.18 -3.70 -25.77
C LEU A 5 29.27 -4.85 -25.31
N LYS A 6 29.81 -6.07 -25.24
CA LYS A 6 29.06 -7.24 -24.72
C LYS A 6 28.79 -7.12 -23.22
N ILE A 7 29.80 -6.71 -22.44
CA ILE A 7 29.66 -6.54 -20.99
C ILE A 7 28.69 -5.39 -20.66
N GLY A 8 28.79 -4.26 -21.38
CA GLY A 8 27.85 -3.14 -21.22
C GLY A 8 26.40 -3.52 -21.53
N GLY A 9 26.17 -4.33 -22.57
CA GLY A 9 24.84 -4.83 -22.89
C GLY A 9 24.25 -5.74 -21.81
N ILE A 10 25.08 -6.60 -21.20
CA ILE A 10 24.64 -7.47 -20.09
C ILE A 10 24.28 -6.64 -18.86
N ILE A 11 25.08 -5.64 -18.51
CA ILE A 11 24.80 -4.76 -17.35
C ILE A 11 23.49 -3.99 -17.56
N ALA A 12 23.27 -3.45 -18.76
CA ALA A 12 22.02 -2.75 -19.08
C ALA A 12 20.81 -3.69 -19.00
N ALA A 13 20.94 -4.93 -19.47
CA ALA A 13 19.88 -5.93 -19.38
C ALA A 13 19.57 -6.29 -17.91
N VAL A 14 20.59 -6.49 -17.07
CA VAL A 14 20.40 -6.77 -15.64
C VAL A 14 19.76 -5.59 -14.92
N ALA A 15 20.21 -4.36 -15.19
CA ALA A 15 19.61 -3.16 -14.63
C ALA A 15 18.12 -3.00 -15.03
N ALA A 16 17.78 -3.32 -16.29
CA ALA A 16 16.39 -3.29 -16.75
C ALA A 16 15.54 -4.36 -16.04
N VAL A 17 16.05 -5.57 -15.84
CA VAL A 17 15.33 -6.64 -15.14
C VAL A 17 15.12 -6.28 -13.67
N VAL A 18 16.14 -5.74 -13.00
CA VAL A 18 16.03 -5.29 -11.60
C VAL A 18 15.05 -4.13 -11.48
N TYR A 19 15.07 -3.18 -12.40
CA TYR A 19 14.13 -2.05 -12.42
C TYR A 19 12.69 -2.51 -12.64
N LEU A 20 12.46 -3.45 -13.57
CA LEU A 20 11.15 -4.07 -13.77
C LEU A 20 10.70 -4.81 -12.51
N PHE A 21 11.58 -5.60 -11.89
CA PHE A 21 11.27 -6.28 -10.63
C PHE A 21 10.89 -5.29 -9.53
N PHE A 22 11.62 -4.19 -9.40
CA PHE A 22 11.29 -3.13 -8.45
C PHE A 22 9.92 -2.52 -8.73
N ILE A 23 9.57 -2.23 -10.00
CA ILE A 23 8.24 -1.72 -10.37
C ILE A 23 7.13 -2.74 -10.06
N PHE A 24 7.36 -4.03 -10.31
CA PHE A 24 6.36 -5.06 -10.11
C PHE A 24 6.15 -5.46 -8.64
N PHE A 25 7.17 -5.31 -7.79
CA PHE A 25 7.16 -5.90 -6.43
C PHE A 25 7.46 -4.93 -5.29
N VAL A 26 8.05 -3.75 -5.54
CA VAL A 26 8.58 -2.87 -4.46
C VAL A 26 8.10 -1.42 -4.58
N SER A 27 7.77 -0.95 -5.79
CA SER A 27 7.12 0.35 -5.96
C SER A 27 5.84 0.39 -5.13
N PRO A 28 5.52 1.50 -4.44
CA PRO A 28 4.21 1.73 -3.86
C PRO A 28 3.20 1.97 -4.99
N ALA A 29 2.98 0.94 -5.80
CA ALA A 29 1.76 0.81 -6.57
C ALA A 29 0.73 0.37 -5.55
N ALA A 30 -0.23 1.24 -5.26
CA ALA A 30 -1.49 0.93 -4.60
C ALA A 30 -1.83 -0.55 -4.82
N ALA A 31 -1.78 -1.34 -3.74
CA ALA A 31 -1.84 -2.78 -3.85
C ALA A 31 -3.14 -3.14 -4.55
N ASN A 32 -3.05 -4.15 -5.41
CA ASN A 32 -4.17 -4.59 -6.25
C ASN A 32 -5.20 -5.41 -5.45
N ASP A 33 -5.10 -5.37 -4.12
CA ASP A 33 -5.86 -6.15 -3.19
C ASP A 33 -6.07 -5.35 -1.89
N PRO A 34 -7.33 -5.25 -1.41
CA PRO A 34 -7.69 -4.57 -0.16
C PRO A 34 -6.89 -5.05 1.06
N GLU A 35 -6.65 -6.35 1.21
CA GLU A 35 -5.98 -6.91 2.39
C GLU A 35 -4.53 -6.49 2.43
N THR A 36 -3.86 -6.59 1.28
CA THR A 36 -2.48 -6.12 1.15
C THR A 36 -2.36 -4.61 1.42
N GLN A 37 -3.34 -3.82 1.00
CA GLN A 37 -3.38 -2.38 1.32
C GLN A 37 -3.51 -2.12 2.82
N THR A 38 -4.45 -2.78 3.49
CA THR A 38 -4.69 -2.58 4.92
C THR A 38 -3.53 -3.05 5.78
N VAL A 39 -2.94 -4.20 5.48
CA VAL A 39 -1.73 -4.69 6.16
C VAL A 39 -0.60 -3.67 6.01
N SER A 40 -0.33 -3.23 4.78
CA SER A 40 0.73 -2.25 4.52
C SER A 40 0.49 -0.92 5.23
N TYR A 41 -0.76 -0.48 5.34
CA TYR A 41 -1.11 0.73 6.08
C TYR A 41 -0.81 0.60 7.58
N PHE A 42 -1.33 -0.45 8.23
CA PHE A 42 -1.17 -0.62 9.68
C PHE A 42 0.27 -0.94 10.10
N ASP A 43 1.02 -1.69 9.27
CA ASP A 43 2.44 -1.99 9.53
C ASP A 43 3.33 -0.73 9.47
N ASN A 44 2.91 0.29 8.71
CA ASN A 44 3.70 1.50 8.45
C ASN A 44 3.01 2.77 8.93
N ILE A 45 1.99 2.69 9.80
CA ILE A 45 1.16 3.84 10.20
C ILE A 45 1.97 4.99 10.84
N THR A 46 3.15 4.67 11.39
CA THR A 46 4.06 5.65 11.99
C THR A 46 4.94 6.38 10.97
N GLU A 47 4.97 5.95 9.71
CA GLU A 47 5.72 6.64 8.65
C GLU A 47 5.08 7.97 8.28
N ASP A 48 5.89 8.99 7.98
CA ASP A 48 5.41 10.34 7.65
C ASP A 48 4.56 10.38 6.39
N ASP A 49 4.86 9.54 5.40
CA ASP A 49 4.21 9.50 4.08
C ASP A 49 3.17 8.38 3.95
N VAL A 50 2.80 7.69 5.04
CA VAL A 50 1.85 6.57 5.00
C VAL A 50 0.48 6.97 4.45
N CYS A 51 0.00 8.16 4.79
CA CYS A 51 -1.30 8.64 4.32
C CYS A 51 -1.26 8.93 2.81
N GLU A 52 -0.21 9.57 2.31
CA GLU A 52 -0.04 9.81 0.87
C GLU A 52 0.15 8.52 0.05
N LYS A 53 0.69 7.47 0.67
CA LYS A 53 0.89 6.16 0.04
C LYS A 53 -0.40 5.34 -0.09
N HIS A 54 -1.29 5.42 0.90
CA HIS A 54 -2.44 4.52 1.03
C HIS A 54 -3.80 5.16 0.77
N PHE A 55 -3.89 6.49 0.86
CA PHE A 55 -5.11 7.25 0.63
C PHE A 55 -4.94 8.12 -0.61
N ASN A 56 -6.05 8.45 -1.26
CA ASN A 56 -6.02 9.42 -2.35
C ASN A 56 -6.08 10.86 -1.81
N SER A 57 -5.79 11.86 -2.65
CA SER A 57 -5.73 13.26 -2.22
C SER A 57 -7.04 13.81 -1.63
N GLU A 58 -8.18 13.16 -1.90
CA GLU A 58 -9.50 13.56 -1.37
C GLU A 58 -9.71 13.04 0.06
N THR A 59 -9.08 11.93 0.42
CA THR A 59 -9.32 11.17 1.66
C THR A 59 -8.13 11.16 2.63
N VAL A 60 -6.96 11.62 2.20
CA VAL A 60 -5.76 11.77 3.05
C VAL A 60 -6.06 12.47 4.37
N SER A 61 -6.98 13.45 4.40
CA SER A 61 -7.33 14.15 5.64
C SER A 61 -7.96 13.24 6.71
N PHE A 62 -8.69 12.20 6.32
CA PHE A 62 -9.22 11.19 7.25
C PHE A 62 -8.11 10.32 7.85
N CYS A 63 -7.13 9.95 7.01
CA CYS A 63 -5.95 9.23 7.46
C CYS A 63 -5.16 10.01 8.53
N GLU A 64 -4.90 11.29 8.30
CA GLU A 64 -4.12 12.11 9.24
C GLU A 64 -4.79 12.20 10.63
N VAL A 65 -6.12 12.34 10.64
CA VAL A 65 -6.90 12.34 11.89
C VAL A 65 -6.78 10.98 12.60
N PHE A 66 -6.90 9.89 11.85
CA PHE A 66 -6.80 8.54 12.41
C PHE A 66 -5.39 8.23 12.93
N LYS A 67 -4.35 8.54 12.14
CA LYS A 67 -2.93 8.40 12.52
C LYS A 67 -2.61 9.16 13.80
N THR A 68 -3.06 10.40 13.92
CA THR A 68 -2.85 11.22 15.13
C THR A 68 -3.41 10.54 16.39
N ASN A 69 -4.51 9.79 16.27
CA ASN A 69 -5.09 9.06 17.42
C ASN A 69 -4.28 7.83 17.85
N LEU A 70 -3.33 7.39 17.02
CA LEU A 70 -2.51 6.18 17.21
C LEU A 70 -1.01 6.47 17.37
N GLU A 71 -0.52 7.65 16.98
CA GLU A 71 0.91 8.01 16.87
C GLU A 71 1.74 7.70 18.14
N ASP A 72 1.15 7.89 19.32
CA ASP A 72 1.81 7.67 20.62
C ASP A 72 1.40 6.35 21.31
N LYS A 73 0.63 5.49 20.64
CA LYS A 73 0.05 4.29 21.25
C LYS A 73 0.72 3.04 20.72
N ILE A 74 1.03 2.11 21.62
CA ILE A 74 1.35 0.74 21.24
C ILE A 74 0.03 0.02 21.03
N PHE A 75 -0.20 -0.46 19.82
CA PHE A 75 -1.40 -1.18 19.45
C PHE A 75 -1.05 -2.48 18.73
N THR A 76 -2.01 -3.40 18.71
CA THR A 76 -2.01 -4.56 17.84
C THR A 76 -3.28 -4.53 16.99
N TYR A 77 -3.26 -5.21 15.85
CA TYR A 77 -4.42 -5.25 14.97
C TYR A 77 -4.67 -6.65 14.44
N GLU A 78 -5.93 -7.00 14.25
CA GLU A 78 -6.38 -8.20 13.55
C GLU A 78 -7.29 -7.79 12.40
N LEU A 79 -7.17 -8.47 11.25
CA LEU A 79 -7.92 -8.15 10.04
C LEU A 79 -8.86 -9.30 9.68
N VAL A 80 -10.11 -8.95 9.37
CA VAL A 80 -11.12 -9.90 8.89
C VAL A 80 -11.79 -9.32 7.65
N SER A 81 -11.76 -10.06 6.54
CA SER A 81 -12.46 -9.66 5.32
C SER A 81 -13.97 -9.66 5.53
N SER A 82 -14.64 -8.57 5.15
CA SER A 82 -16.09 -8.40 5.24
C SER A 82 -16.65 -7.85 3.92
N GLY A 83 -16.99 -8.75 3.01
CA GLY A 83 -17.48 -8.38 1.68
C GLY A 83 -16.39 -7.67 0.86
N SER A 84 -16.63 -6.40 0.50
CA SER A 84 -15.66 -5.54 -0.19
C SER A 84 -14.75 -4.75 0.76
N ASN A 85 -15.00 -4.83 2.07
CA ASN A 85 -14.33 -4.04 3.09
C ASN A 85 -13.50 -4.96 3.99
N ILE A 86 -12.67 -4.36 4.83
CA ILE A 86 -11.90 -5.07 5.85
C ILE A 86 -12.29 -4.55 7.21
N VAL A 87 -12.59 -5.44 8.14
CA VAL A 87 -12.76 -5.10 9.55
C VAL A 87 -11.40 -5.23 10.21
N ALA A 88 -10.90 -4.13 10.75
CA ALA A 88 -9.67 -4.05 11.53
C ALA A 88 -10.03 -3.90 13.01
N THR A 89 -9.77 -4.95 13.79
CA THR A 89 -9.89 -4.89 15.24
C THR A 89 -8.59 -4.35 15.81
N ILE A 90 -8.61 -3.15 16.37
CA ILE A 90 -7.42 -2.52 16.95
C ILE A 90 -7.50 -2.66 18.47
N THR A 91 -6.44 -3.22 19.05
CA THR A 91 -6.32 -3.39 20.50
C THR A 91 -5.20 -2.50 21.03
N ILE A 92 -5.57 -1.60 21.94
CA ILE A 92 -4.65 -0.74 22.70
C ILE A 92 -4.82 -1.13 24.16
N ASP A 93 -3.73 -1.57 24.78
CA ASP A 93 -3.74 -2.17 26.13
C ASP A 93 -4.74 -3.34 26.21
N ASP A 94 -5.84 -3.20 26.96
CA ASP A 94 -6.90 -4.20 27.14
C ASP A 94 -8.25 -3.77 26.50
N VAL A 95 -8.24 -2.72 25.68
CA VAL A 95 -9.43 -2.21 24.99
C VAL A 95 -9.29 -2.48 23.49
N SER A 96 -10.26 -3.22 22.95
CA SER A 96 -10.37 -3.49 21.52
C SER A 96 -11.57 -2.77 20.94
N ASP A 97 -11.39 -2.21 19.75
CA ASP A 97 -12.47 -1.60 18.98
C ASP A 97 -12.37 -2.03 17.51
N ASP A 98 -13.51 -2.14 16.84
CA ASP A 98 -13.61 -2.63 15.46
C ASP A 98 -13.81 -1.46 14.51
N PHE A 99 -12.92 -1.34 13.53
CA PHE A 99 -12.97 -0.31 12.50
C PHE A 99 -13.21 -0.95 11.13
N THR A 100 -14.10 -0.37 10.34
CA THR A 100 -14.33 -0.76 8.95
C THR A 100 -13.43 0.07 8.04
N VAL A 101 -12.51 -0.61 7.37
CA VAL A 101 -11.67 -0.05 6.32
C VAL A 101 -12.40 -0.21 4.98
N SER A 102 -12.74 0.92 4.38
CA SER A 102 -13.38 1.00 3.05
C SER A 102 -12.38 1.41 1.99
N PHE A 103 -12.66 1.08 0.72
CA PHE A 103 -11.72 1.29 -0.38
C PHE A 103 -12.34 1.99 -1.57
N ILE A 104 -11.57 2.88 -2.19
CA ILE A 104 -11.82 3.39 -3.53
C ILE A 104 -11.01 2.55 -4.52
N VAL A 105 -11.67 2.17 -5.61
CA VAL A 105 -11.05 1.41 -6.70
C VAL A 105 -10.84 2.36 -7.87
N GLU A 106 -9.58 2.57 -8.24
CA GLU A 106 -9.21 3.39 -9.39
C GLU A 106 -8.69 2.52 -10.53
N ALA A 107 -8.98 2.90 -11.78
CA ALA A 107 -8.45 2.20 -12.93
C ALA A 107 -6.93 2.44 -13.02
N ASN A 108 -6.17 1.35 -13.07
CA ASN A 108 -4.73 1.45 -13.31
C ASN A 108 -4.48 1.70 -14.80
N THR A 109 -4.29 2.98 -15.14
CA THR A 109 -4.08 3.42 -16.53
C THR A 109 -2.60 3.40 -16.96
N GLY A 110 -1.69 3.01 -16.06
CA GLY A 110 -0.26 2.90 -16.32
C GLY A 110 0.13 1.61 -17.05
N ILE A 111 1.43 1.43 -17.30
CA ILE A 111 1.98 0.21 -17.90
C ILE A 111 1.69 -1.03 -17.03
N SER A 112 1.63 -0.84 -15.71
CA SER A 112 1.20 -1.88 -14.75
C SER A 112 -0.27 -2.28 -14.92
N GLY A 113 -1.10 -1.40 -15.49
CA GLY A 113 -2.50 -1.64 -15.88
C GLY A 113 -2.69 -2.87 -16.78
N PHE A 114 -1.65 -3.27 -17.52
CA PHE A 114 -1.68 -4.46 -18.36
C PHE A 114 -1.71 -5.77 -17.54
N PHE A 115 -1.19 -5.74 -16.32
CA PHE A 115 -1.13 -6.90 -15.43
C PHE A 115 -2.21 -6.84 -14.35
N HIS A 116 -2.54 -5.62 -13.89
CA HIS A 116 -3.52 -5.39 -12.84
C HIS A 116 -4.39 -4.19 -13.23
N SER A 117 -5.68 -4.40 -13.47
CA SER A 117 -6.57 -3.38 -14.03
C SER A 117 -6.96 -2.27 -13.05
N SER A 118 -6.71 -2.48 -11.76
CA SER A 118 -7.30 -1.69 -10.69
C SER A 118 -6.31 -1.51 -9.54
N ASN A 119 -6.29 -0.29 -9.00
CA ASN A 119 -5.56 0.10 -7.81
C ASN A 119 -6.57 0.29 -6.67
N TYR A 120 -6.25 -0.17 -5.47
CA TYR A 120 -7.06 0.08 -4.29
C TYR A 120 -6.39 1.14 -3.42
N TYR A 121 -7.18 2.13 -3.03
CA TYR A 121 -6.82 3.13 -2.03
C TYR A 121 -7.79 3.01 -0.86
N ILE A 122 -7.31 3.24 0.35
CA ILE A 122 -8.19 3.36 1.51
C ILE A 122 -8.98 4.65 1.37
N ASP A 123 -10.29 4.56 1.55
CA ASP A 123 -11.23 5.67 1.50
C ASP A 123 -11.43 6.24 2.91
N THR A 124 -11.90 5.38 3.81
CA THR A 124 -12.27 5.72 5.18
C THR A 124 -11.95 4.57 6.13
N ILE A 125 -11.75 4.92 7.39
CA ILE A 125 -11.61 3.99 8.51
C ILE A 125 -12.57 4.48 9.59
N GLU A 126 -13.65 3.74 9.84
CA GLU A 126 -14.76 4.13 10.73
C GLU A 126 -15.20 3.02 11.68
#